data_AF-A0A0S7X754-F1
#
_entry.id   AF-A0A0S7X754-F1
#
_cell.length_a   1.000
_cell.length_b   1.000
_cell.length_c   1.000
_cell.angle_alpha   90.00
_cell.angle_beta   90.00
_cell.angle_gamma   90.00
#
_symmetry.space_group_name_H-M   'P 1'
#
loop_
_entity.id
_entity.type
_entity.pdbx_description
1 polymer ?
#
loop_
_entity_poly.entity_id
_entity_poly.type
_entity_poly.pdbx_seq_one_letter_code
_entity_poly.pdbx_strand_id
1 'polypeptide(L)'
;MKKVRIVVLVLLCAVMVGRGDSWARSIQVDAVEAVSIKPAKGSDRLRFLMRFTLPDSLQGHSIDFACVSFGASCSGKEGGVSFQAFALSTDWEAETVSWYNPWERPGGDWDESSSSYWISENGADAKLCFDVTWFANAWLKEPSKNFGVLVKVSGPFLGSFSVSGTEGIPKLNILY
;
A
#
# COMPACT_ATOMS: atom_id res chain seq x y z
N MET A 1 -27.64 -5.41 58.41
CA MET A 1 -26.43 -4.81 57.77
C MET A 1 -26.10 -5.55 56.46
N LYS A 2 -26.61 -5.12 55.29
CA LYS A 2 -26.33 -5.76 53.97
C LYS A 2 -26.54 -4.83 52.74
N LYS A 3 -26.42 -3.50 52.88
CA LYS A 3 -26.74 -2.53 51.78
C LYS A 3 -25.58 -1.67 51.27
N VAL A 4 -24.36 -1.82 51.79
CA VAL A 4 -23.24 -0.89 51.48
C VAL A 4 -22.33 -1.38 50.34
N ARG A 5 -22.45 -2.63 49.88
CA ARG A 5 -21.50 -3.21 48.89
C ARG A 5 -21.88 -3.04 47.41
N ILE A 6 -23.08 -2.57 47.08
CA ILE A 6 -23.56 -2.50 45.69
C ILE A 6 -23.21 -1.17 45.00
N VAL A 7 -23.03 -0.08 45.76
CA VAL A 7 -22.77 1.25 45.18
C VAL A 7 -21.35 1.40 44.61
N VAL A 8 -20.37 0.65 45.12
CA VAL A 8 -18.97 0.75 44.68
C VAL A 8 -18.73 0.08 43.30
N LEU A 9 -19.54 -0.92 42.93
CA LEU A 9 -19.35 -1.63 41.66
C LEU A 9 -19.84 -0.82 40.44
N VAL A 10 -20.89 0.00 40.61
CA VAL A 10 -21.47 0.80 39.52
C VAL A 10 -20.58 2.00 39.17
N LEU A 11 -19.86 2.57 40.15
CA LEU A 11 -18.91 3.66 39.92
C LEU A 11 -17.64 3.21 39.17
N LEU A 12 -17.25 1.93 39.29
CA LEU A 12 -16.10 1.39 38.54
C LEU A 12 -16.41 1.15 37.06
N CYS A 13 -17.66 0.82 36.70
CA CYS A 13 -18.07 0.72 35.30
C CYS A 13 -18.19 2.09 34.62
N ALA A 14 -18.60 3.15 35.32
CA ALA A 14 -18.74 4.49 34.73
C ALA A 14 -17.39 5.15 34.38
N VAL A 15 -16.31 4.84 35.11
CA VAL A 15 -14.96 5.37 34.81
C VAL A 15 -14.34 4.66 33.59
N MET A 16 -14.80 3.46 33.23
CA MET A 16 -14.31 2.72 32.07
C MET A 16 -14.98 3.13 30.74
N VAL A 17 -16.10 3.87 30.79
CA VAL A 17 -16.79 4.37 29.58
C VAL A 17 -16.19 5.71 29.09
N GLY A 18 -15.47 6.44 29.95
CA GLY A 18 -14.90 7.76 29.62
C GLY A 18 -13.57 7.74 28.85
N ARG A 19 -13.09 6.58 28.39
CA ARG A 19 -11.82 6.42 27.64
C ARG A 19 -11.94 5.62 26.34
N GLY A 20 -13.17 5.44 25.83
CA GLY A 20 -13.45 4.61 24.66
C GLY A 20 -13.28 5.29 23.29
N ASP A 21 -12.91 6.56 23.23
CA ASP A 21 -12.88 7.33 21.96
C ASP A 21 -11.48 7.49 21.37
N SER A 22 -10.63 6.46 21.40
CA SER A 22 -9.53 6.40 20.41
C SER A 22 -10.07 5.80 19.12
N TRP A 23 -10.96 6.52 18.44
CA TRP A 23 -11.33 6.18 17.07
C TRP A 23 -10.08 6.39 16.22
N ALA A 24 -9.52 5.31 15.67
CA ALA A 24 -8.42 5.39 14.71
C ALA A 24 -8.84 6.36 13.60
N ARG A 25 -8.05 7.41 13.38
CA ARG A 25 -8.36 8.38 12.32
C ARG A 25 -7.98 7.74 11.00
N SER A 26 -8.82 7.94 9.99
CA SER A 26 -8.52 7.48 8.64
C SER A 26 -8.29 8.66 7.70
N ILE A 27 -7.32 8.52 6.82
CA ILE A 27 -7.10 9.42 5.69
C ILE A 27 -6.84 8.61 4.43
N GLN A 28 -7.30 9.14 3.30
CA GLN A 28 -7.03 8.58 1.99
C GLN A 28 -6.24 9.60 1.18
N VAL A 29 -5.15 9.14 0.59
CA VAL A 29 -4.23 9.94 -0.22
C VAL A 29 -4.22 9.37 -1.63
N ASP A 30 -4.51 10.21 -2.62
CA ASP A 30 -4.38 9.81 -4.03
C ASP A 30 -2.90 9.84 -4.45
N ALA A 31 -2.51 8.93 -5.36
CA ALA A 31 -1.17 8.94 -5.93
C ALA A 31 -0.94 10.24 -6.72
N VAL A 32 0.21 10.88 -6.48
CA VAL A 32 0.63 12.08 -7.24
C VAL A 32 1.18 11.71 -8.61
N GLU A 33 1.77 10.53 -8.72
CA GLU A 33 2.28 9.96 -9.97
C GLU A 33 2.03 8.46 -10.00
N ALA A 34 1.66 7.93 -11.16
CA ALA A 34 1.56 6.50 -11.37
C ALA A 34 1.86 6.14 -12.83
N VAL A 35 2.65 5.09 -13.05
CA VAL A 35 3.07 4.69 -14.40
C VAL A 35 3.38 3.20 -14.48
N SER A 36 3.04 2.59 -15.61
CA SER A 36 3.44 1.23 -15.93
C SER A 36 4.68 1.23 -16.82
N ILE A 37 5.73 0.51 -16.41
CA ILE A 37 6.92 0.27 -17.23
C ILE A 37 7.00 -1.20 -17.64
N LYS A 38 7.55 -1.45 -18.83
CA LYS A 38 7.73 -2.79 -19.40
C LYS A 38 9.03 -2.87 -20.22
N PRO A 39 9.65 -4.05 -20.34
CA PRO A 39 10.79 -4.26 -21.24
C PRO A 39 10.41 -3.99 -22.71
N ALA A 40 11.38 -3.56 -23.52
CA ALA A 40 11.15 -3.25 -24.93
C ALA A 40 10.75 -4.45 -25.81
N LYS A 41 11.04 -5.70 -25.37
CA LYS A 41 10.74 -6.91 -26.16
C LYS A 41 10.11 -8.02 -25.32
N GLY A 42 8.93 -8.47 -25.77
CA GLY A 42 8.39 -9.83 -25.60
C GLY A 42 8.25 -10.35 -24.17
N SER A 43 8.17 -9.48 -23.16
CA SER A 43 8.08 -9.89 -21.77
C SER A 43 6.86 -9.28 -21.11
N ASP A 44 6.04 -10.15 -20.50
CA ASP A 44 4.88 -9.77 -19.68
C ASP A 44 5.28 -9.23 -18.29
N ARG A 45 6.57 -8.88 -18.12
CA ARG A 45 7.11 -8.33 -16.87
C ARG A 45 6.73 -6.86 -16.76
N LEU A 46 5.45 -6.58 -16.53
CA LEU A 46 4.99 -5.25 -16.18
C LEU A 46 5.42 -4.90 -14.74
N ARG A 47 5.74 -3.63 -14.53
CA ARG A 47 5.88 -3.02 -13.20
C ARG A 47 4.97 -1.82 -13.15
N PHE A 48 4.28 -1.67 -12.03
CA PHE A 48 3.46 -0.50 -11.77
C PHE A 48 4.06 0.31 -10.65
N LEU A 49 4.43 1.54 -10.94
CA LEU A 49 5.06 2.47 -10.01
C LEU A 49 4.02 3.48 -9.56
N MET A 50 4.02 3.81 -8.28
CA MET A 50 3.07 4.75 -7.68
C MET A 50 3.78 5.60 -6.64
N ARG A 51 3.59 6.92 -6.68
CA ARG A 51 4.15 7.86 -5.70
C ARG A 51 3.02 8.52 -4.91
N PHE A 52 3.24 8.69 -3.61
CA PHE A 52 2.30 9.33 -2.69
C PHE A 52 3.01 10.41 -1.90
N THR A 53 2.32 11.51 -1.59
CA THR A 53 2.82 12.52 -0.65
C THR A 53 2.03 12.38 0.65
N LEU A 54 2.72 12.02 1.74
CA LEU A 54 2.07 11.92 3.05
C LEU A 54 1.68 13.32 3.55
N PRO A 55 0.44 13.54 3.99
CA PRO A 55 -0.01 14.85 4.46
C PRO A 55 0.64 15.21 5.80
N ASP A 56 0.91 16.50 6.01
CA ASP A 56 1.52 17.03 7.24
C ASP A 56 0.69 16.72 8.50
N SER A 57 -0.60 16.43 8.36
CA SER A 57 -1.47 16.00 9.46
C SER A 57 -1.07 14.67 10.09
N LEU A 58 -0.19 13.89 9.46
CA LEU A 58 0.39 12.66 10.01
C LEU A 58 1.65 12.92 10.86
N GLN A 59 2.22 14.13 10.82
CA GLN A 59 3.45 14.43 11.54
C GLN A 59 3.25 14.28 13.06
N GLY A 60 4.15 13.53 13.71
CA GLY A 60 4.07 13.21 15.14
C GLY A 60 3.10 12.07 15.49
N HIS A 61 2.41 11.48 14.52
CA HIS A 61 1.59 10.28 14.70
C HIS A 61 2.36 9.01 14.29
N SER A 62 1.94 7.86 14.81
CA SER A 62 2.34 6.55 14.28
C SER A 62 1.25 6.05 13.34
N ILE A 63 1.64 5.46 12.21
CA ILE A 63 0.67 4.83 11.32
C ILE A 63 0.44 3.40 11.81
N ASP A 64 -0.80 3.11 12.23
CA ASP A 64 -1.22 1.79 12.71
C ASP A 64 -1.44 0.82 11.55
N PHE A 65 -1.95 1.32 10.42
CA PHE A 65 -2.15 0.54 9.20
C PHE A 65 -2.09 1.44 7.98
N ALA A 66 -1.47 0.97 6.90
CA ALA A 66 -1.59 1.61 5.60
C ALA A 66 -1.72 0.58 4.48
N CYS A 67 -2.64 0.83 3.54
CA CYS A 67 -2.79 0.02 2.33
C CYS A 67 -2.76 0.86 1.05
N VAL A 68 -1.92 0.46 0.10
CA VAL A 68 -2.00 0.91 -1.30
C VAL A 68 -3.01 0.06 -2.04
N SER A 69 -4.00 0.69 -2.66
CA SER A 69 -5.03 0.02 -3.44
C SER A 69 -5.27 0.64 -4.81
N PHE A 70 -5.53 -0.21 -5.80
CA PHE A 70 -5.89 0.18 -7.16
C PHE A 70 -6.58 -1.00 -7.88
N GLY A 71 -7.38 -0.69 -8.90
CA GLY A 71 -8.02 -1.70 -9.72
C GLY A 71 -7.06 -2.27 -10.78
N ALA A 72 -7.09 -3.59 -10.97
CA ALA A 72 -6.32 -4.27 -11.99
C ALA A 72 -7.11 -5.41 -12.61
N SER A 73 -7.03 -5.54 -13.93
CA SER A 73 -7.51 -6.73 -14.64
C SER A 73 -6.36 -7.74 -14.68
N CYS A 74 -6.60 -8.93 -14.13
CA CYS A 74 -5.57 -9.95 -13.95
C CYS A 74 -5.78 -11.13 -14.91
N SER A 75 -4.73 -11.56 -15.60
CA SER A 75 -4.77 -12.70 -16.52
C SER A 75 -3.62 -13.67 -16.21
N GLY A 76 -3.93 -14.78 -15.55
CA GLY A 76 -2.98 -15.86 -15.22
C GLY A 76 -3.52 -17.25 -15.55
N LYS A 77 -2.71 -18.27 -15.28
CA LYS A 77 -3.12 -19.69 -15.32
C LYS A 77 -3.85 -20.07 -14.01
N GLU A 78 -4.29 -21.31 -13.89
CA GLU A 78 -4.93 -21.86 -12.68
C GLU A 78 -4.20 -21.41 -11.39
N GLY A 79 -4.95 -20.86 -10.43
CA GLY A 79 -4.43 -20.38 -9.15
C GLY A 79 -4.33 -18.87 -8.97
N GLY A 80 -4.63 -18.08 -10.02
CA GLY A 80 -4.66 -16.62 -9.96
C GLY A 80 -3.32 -15.96 -10.28
N VAL A 81 -3.22 -14.67 -10.00
CA VAL A 81 -2.00 -13.86 -10.17
C VAL A 81 -1.52 -13.41 -8.81
N SER A 82 -0.28 -13.78 -8.46
CA SER A 82 0.37 -13.29 -7.25
C SER A 82 1.13 -12.01 -7.57
N PHE A 83 1.02 -11.06 -6.66
CA PHE A 83 1.67 -9.76 -6.73
C PHE A 83 2.54 -9.53 -5.50
N GLN A 84 3.54 -8.69 -5.69
CA GLN A 84 4.40 -8.23 -4.63
C GLN A 84 4.66 -6.73 -4.80
N ALA A 85 4.54 -6.00 -3.70
CA ALA A 85 4.85 -4.58 -3.59
C ALA A 85 6.15 -4.35 -2.82
N PHE A 86 6.92 -3.35 -3.23
CA PHE A 86 8.19 -2.94 -2.62
C PHE A 86 8.29 -1.43 -2.54
N ALA A 87 9.05 -0.91 -1.57
CA ALA A 87 9.46 0.49 -1.55
C ALA A 87 10.59 0.70 -2.54
N LEU A 88 10.45 1.72 -3.39
CA LEU A 88 11.51 2.13 -4.30
C LEU A 88 12.64 2.82 -3.55
N SER A 89 13.88 2.60 -3.99
CA SER A 89 15.09 3.22 -3.42
C SER A 89 15.72 4.29 -4.32
N THR A 90 15.24 4.39 -5.57
CA THR A 90 15.73 5.33 -6.57
C THR A 90 14.57 6.23 -7.01
N ASP A 91 14.86 7.53 -7.10
CA ASP A 91 13.91 8.52 -7.59
C ASP A 91 13.54 8.28 -9.07
N TRP A 92 12.40 8.78 -9.52
CA TRP A 92 11.90 8.62 -10.88
C TRP A 92 10.89 9.70 -11.23
N GLU A 93 10.65 9.89 -12.53
CA GLU A 93 9.70 10.87 -13.05
C GLU A 93 8.78 10.16 -14.03
N ALA A 94 7.46 10.32 -13.90
CA ALA A 94 6.49 9.54 -14.68
C ALA A 94 6.68 9.67 -16.20
N GLU A 95 7.15 10.84 -16.66
CA GLU A 95 7.33 11.14 -18.09
C GLU A 95 8.59 10.51 -18.71
N THR A 96 9.62 10.23 -17.90
CA THR A 96 10.95 9.81 -18.40
C THR A 96 11.38 8.42 -17.92
N VAL A 97 10.68 7.86 -16.93
CA VAL A 97 10.96 6.55 -16.40
C VAL A 97 10.69 5.46 -17.43
N SER A 98 11.57 4.47 -17.48
CA SER A 98 11.47 3.34 -18.40
C SER A 98 11.94 2.06 -17.72
N TRP A 99 12.07 0.96 -18.46
CA TRP A 99 12.63 -0.27 -17.91
C TRP A 99 14.11 -0.15 -17.51
N TYR A 100 14.87 0.76 -18.12
CA TYR A 100 16.33 0.86 -17.94
C TYR A 100 16.79 2.20 -17.36
N ASN A 101 15.86 3.14 -17.14
CA ASN A 101 16.15 4.47 -16.62
C ASN A 101 15.10 4.80 -15.55
N PRO A 102 15.49 5.33 -14.38
CA PRO A 102 16.84 5.70 -13.93
C PRO A 102 17.59 4.60 -13.14
N TRP A 103 17.14 3.36 -13.25
CA TRP A 103 17.52 2.28 -12.35
C TRP A 103 18.95 1.77 -12.52
N GLU A 104 19.58 1.35 -11.42
CA GLU A 104 20.79 0.51 -11.46
C GLU A 104 20.46 -0.90 -12.00
N ARG A 105 19.29 -1.43 -11.63
CA ARG A 105 18.79 -2.73 -12.09
C ARG A 105 17.58 -2.58 -13.02
N PRO A 106 17.54 -3.28 -14.17
CA PRO A 106 16.40 -3.17 -15.09
C PRO A 106 15.06 -3.47 -14.42
N GLY A 107 14.14 -2.51 -14.47
CA GLY A 107 12.78 -2.57 -13.96
C GLY A 107 12.58 -1.98 -12.57
N GLY A 108 13.61 -1.39 -11.94
CA GLY A 108 13.51 -0.71 -10.66
C GLY A 108 14.62 -1.06 -9.69
N ASP A 109 14.91 -0.13 -8.78
CA ASP A 109 15.67 -0.41 -7.57
C ASP A 109 14.74 -0.33 -6.37
N TRP A 110 14.69 -1.40 -5.59
CA TRP A 110 13.82 -1.51 -4.42
C TRP A 110 14.52 -2.26 -3.29
N ASP A 111 14.03 -2.04 -2.08
CA ASP A 111 14.46 -2.77 -0.89
C ASP A 111 13.78 -4.16 -0.87
N GLU A 112 14.56 -5.22 -1.01
CA GLU A 112 14.04 -6.60 -1.00
C GLU A 112 13.79 -7.13 0.42
N SER A 113 14.32 -6.49 1.45
CA SER A 113 14.13 -6.92 2.84
C SER A 113 12.68 -6.79 3.31
N SER A 114 11.87 -6.12 2.50
CA SER A 114 10.70 -5.46 2.98
C SER A 114 9.71 -5.39 1.81
N SER A 115 8.68 -6.23 1.88
CA SER A 115 7.70 -6.40 0.80
C SER A 115 6.32 -6.78 1.31
N SER A 116 5.31 -6.61 0.46
CA SER A 116 3.91 -6.98 0.73
C SER A 116 3.36 -7.83 -0.40
N TYR A 117 2.49 -8.78 -0.10
CA TYR A 117 1.97 -9.74 -1.08
C TYR A 117 0.46 -9.63 -1.22
N TRP A 118 -0.03 -9.89 -2.44
CA TRP A 118 -1.45 -10.04 -2.73
C TRP A 118 -1.67 -11.14 -3.75
N ILE A 119 -2.81 -11.82 -3.71
CA ILE A 119 -3.21 -12.80 -4.73
C ILE A 119 -4.59 -12.41 -5.24
N SER A 120 -4.70 -12.30 -6.56
CA SER A 120 -5.97 -12.05 -7.24
C SER A 120 -6.42 -13.27 -8.00
N GLU A 121 -7.74 -13.48 -8.09
CA GLU A 121 -8.34 -14.41 -9.03
C GLU A 121 -8.19 -13.92 -10.48
N ASN A 122 -8.26 -14.84 -11.44
CA ASN A 122 -8.12 -14.54 -12.87
C ASN A 122 -9.41 -13.96 -13.46
N GLY A 123 -9.28 -13.07 -14.45
CA GLY A 123 -10.37 -12.58 -15.29
C GLY A 123 -11.30 -11.57 -14.61
N ALA A 124 -11.07 -11.23 -13.35
CA ALA A 124 -11.80 -10.19 -12.64
C ALA A 124 -11.06 -8.85 -12.73
N ASP A 125 -11.82 -7.76 -12.84
CA ASP A 125 -11.38 -6.46 -12.36
C ASP A 125 -11.30 -6.55 -10.83
N ALA A 126 -10.07 -6.69 -10.34
CA ALA A 126 -9.78 -6.88 -8.93
C ALA A 126 -9.21 -5.61 -8.32
N LYS A 127 -9.76 -5.20 -7.18
CA LYS A 127 -9.15 -4.19 -6.33
C LYS A 127 -8.01 -4.84 -5.55
N LEU A 128 -6.78 -4.54 -5.93
CA LEU A 128 -5.59 -4.99 -5.19
C LEU A 128 -5.43 -4.12 -3.94
N CYS A 129 -4.94 -4.70 -2.84
CA CYS A 129 -4.61 -3.96 -1.60
C CYS A 129 -3.33 -4.52 -0.99
N PHE A 130 -2.28 -3.72 -0.94
CA PHE A 130 -1.00 -4.13 -0.35
C PHE A 130 -0.84 -3.44 0.99
N ASP A 131 -0.59 -4.21 2.05
CA ASP A 131 -0.21 -3.65 3.35
C ASP A 131 1.19 -3.02 3.22
N VAL A 132 1.23 -1.70 3.36
CA VAL A 132 2.40 -0.86 3.23
C VAL A 132 2.71 -0.10 4.53
N THR A 133 2.17 -0.57 5.66
CA THR A 133 2.26 0.11 6.96
C THR A 133 3.70 0.49 7.31
N TRP A 134 4.63 -0.42 7.06
CA TRP A 134 6.04 -0.20 7.34
C TRP A 134 6.72 0.73 6.30
N PHE A 135 6.31 0.73 5.02
CA PHE A 135 6.74 1.74 4.04
C PHE A 135 6.36 3.13 4.54
N ALA A 136 5.08 3.30 4.90
CA ALA A 136 4.49 4.59 5.24
C ALA A 136 5.10 5.17 6.53
N ASN A 137 5.32 4.34 7.55
CA ASN A 137 6.04 4.76 8.75
C ASN A 137 7.49 5.18 8.45
N ALA A 138 8.18 4.46 7.55
CA ALA A 138 9.54 4.83 7.15
C ALA A 138 9.57 6.18 6.41
N TRP A 139 8.62 6.41 5.49
CA TRP A 139 8.48 7.69 4.79
C TRP A 139 8.09 8.84 5.73
N LEU A 140 7.26 8.59 6.75
CA LEU A 140 6.91 9.62 7.72
C LEU A 140 8.15 10.07 8.52
N LYS A 141 9.03 9.11 8.86
CA LYS A 141 10.31 9.39 9.55
C LYS A 141 11.33 10.09 8.65
N GLU A 142 11.42 9.70 7.39
CA GLU A 142 12.38 10.24 6.42
C GLU A 142 11.68 10.56 5.07
N PRO A 143 10.93 11.68 4.97
CA PRO A 143 10.12 11.99 3.79
C PRO A 143 10.91 12.08 2.48
N SER A 144 12.18 12.48 2.54
CA SER A 144 13.07 12.56 1.38
C SER A 144 13.45 11.19 0.79
N LYS A 145 13.11 10.08 1.45
CA LYS A 145 13.30 8.71 0.95
C LYS A 145 12.02 8.09 0.41
N ASN A 146 10.94 8.85 0.32
CA ASN A 146 9.71 8.38 -0.27
C ASN A 146 9.76 8.49 -1.81
N PHE A 147 10.29 7.43 -2.44
CA PHE A 147 10.27 7.29 -3.89
C PHE A 147 9.05 6.51 -4.39
N GLY A 148 8.10 6.19 -3.49
CA GLY A 148 6.89 5.45 -3.82
C GLY A 148 7.02 3.93 -3.75
N VAL A 149 6.06 3.25 -4.39
CA VAL A 149 5.88 1.80 -4.38
C VAL A 149 6.00 1.26 -5.79
N LEU A 150 6.67 0.12 -5.92
CA LEU A 150 6.67 -0.71 -7.11
C LEU A 150 5.87 -1.98 -6.86
N VAL A 151 4.91 -2.26 -7.74
CA VAL A 151 4.16 -3.52 -7.76
C VAL A 151 4.56 -4.35 -8.97
N LYS A 152 4.77 -5.64 -8.73
CA LYS A 152 5.07 -6.63 -9.77
C LYS A 152 4.30 -7.92 -9.57
N VAL A 153 4.10 -8.65 -10.67
CA VAL A 153 3.74 -10.07 -10.59
C VAL A 153 4.91 -10.85 -9.94
N SER A 154 4.58 -11.74 -9.00
CA SER A 154 5.49 -12.60 -8.27
C SER A 154 5.07 -14.06 -8.35
N GLY A 155 6.01 -14.98 -8.08
CA GLY A 155 5.73 -16.41 -7.98
C GLY A 155 5.86 -17.18 -9.31
N PRO A 156 5.61 -18.50 -9.27
CA PRO A 156 5.75 -19.40 -10.43
C PRO A 156 4.62 -19.25 -11.45
N PHE A 157 3.52 -18.62 -11.05
CA PHE A 157 2.36 -18.41 -11.91
C PHE A 157 2.66 -17.26 -12.88
N LEU A 158 2.99 -17.64 -14.11
CA LEU A 158 3.09 -16.70 -15.22
C LEU A 158 1.71 -16.07 -15.42
N GLY A 159 1.64 -14.76 -15.19
CA GLY A 159 0.45 -13.95 -15.40
C GLY A 159 0.84 -12.54 -15.79
N SER A 160 -0.13 -11.83 -16.35
CA SER A 160 -0.04 -10.42 -16.66
C SER A 160 -1.16 -9.67 -15.93
N PHE A 161 -0.96 -8.37 -15.80
CA PHE A 161 -2.02 -7.49 -15.32
C PHE A 161 -1.96 -6.19 -16.09
N SER A 162 -3.11 -5.55 -16.21
CA SER A 162 -3.24 -4.15 -16.62
C SER A 162 -3.94 -3.40 -15.51
N VAL A 163 -3.50 -2.17 -15.25
CA VAL A 163 -4.21 -1.29 -14.33
C VAL A 163 -5.54 -0.91 -14.97
N SER A 164 -6.64 -1.17 -14.27
CA SER A 164 -7.98 -0.92 -14.79
C SER A 164 -8.31 0.56 -14.62
N GLY A 165 -8.52 1.27 -15.73
CA GLY A 165 -8.84 2.70 -15.72
C GLY A 165 -10.19 3.03 -15.10
N THR A 166 -11.03 2.03 -14.79
CA THR A 166 -12.37 2.20 -14.22
C THR A 166 -12.36 2.46 -12.71
N GLU A 167 -11.34 2.01 -11.97
CA GLU A 167 -11.25 2.20 -10.50
C GLU A 167 -10.45 3.45 -10.06
N GLY A 168 -9.97 4.26 -11.02
CA GLY A 168 -9.36 5.57 -10.74
C GLY A 168 -7.89 5.53 -10.30
N ILE A 169 -7.40 6.71 -9.88
CA ILE A 169 -6.02 6.94 -9.42
C ILE A 169 -5.71 6.02 -8.23
N PRO A 170 -4.54 5.36 -8.16
CA PRO A 170 -4.16 4.55 -7.01
C PRO A 170 -4.25 5.32 -5.70
N LYS A 171 -4.60 4.63 -4.61
CA LYS A 171 -4.92 5.25 -3.32
C LYS A 171 -4.13 4.62 -2.20
N LEU A 172 -3.63 5.46 -1.29
CA LEU A 172 -3.03 5.07 -0.03
C LEU A 172 -4.03 5.38 1.10
N ASN A 173 -4.59 4.34 1.71
CA ASN A 173 -5.49 4.44 2.85
C ASN A 173 -4.65 4.26 4.12
N ILE A 174 -4.78 5.16 5.09
CA ILE A 174 -3.95 5.21 6.30
C ILE A 174 -4.87 5.28 7.52
N LEU A 175 -4.56 4.46 8.54
CA LEU A 175 -5.11 4.52 9.89
C LEU A 175 -3.98 4.95 10.84
N TYR A 176 -4.22 5.96 11.68
CA TYR A 176 -3.23 6.59 12.55
C TYR A 176 -3.85 7.32 13.77
#